data_AF-A0A2N9WSV2-F1
#
_entry.id   AF-A0A2N9WSV2-F1
#
_cell.length_a   1.000
_cell.length_b   1.000
_cell.length_c   1.000
_cell.angle_alpha   90.00
_cell.angle_beta   90.00
_cell.angle_gamma   90.00
#
_symmetry.space_group_name_H-M   'P 1'
#
loop_
_entity.id
_entity.type
_entity.pdbx_description
1 polymer ?
#
loop_
_entity_poly.entity_id
_entity_poly.type
_entity_poly.pdbx_seq_one_letter_code
_entity_poly.pdbx_strand_id
1 'polypeptide(L)' 'MEPNEIYEDSKKKGLSARLIADALNVTNHSVAEVITSGRRSKRIAEAIAKLIGKPFTDAFS' A
#
# COMPACT_ATOMS: atom_id res chain seq x y z
N MET A 1 3.80 -10.22 0.41
CA MET A 1 2.85 -10.41 1.54
C MET A 1 1.45 -10.62 0.98
N GLU A 2 0.56 -11.23 1.76
CA GLU A 2 -0.86 -11.27 1.38
C GLU A 2 -1.49 -9.87 1.51
N PRO A 3 -2.46 -9.50 0.65
CA PRO A 3 -3.08 -8.18 0.68
C PRO A 3 -3.63 -7.77 2.06
N ASN A 4 -4.21 -8.72 2.80
CA ASN A 4 -4.72 -8.49 4.14
C ASN A 4 -3.63 -8.11 5.15
N GLU A 5 -2.43 -8.68 5.02
CA GLU A 5 -1.30 -8.34 5.91
C GLU A 5 -0.84 -6.90 5.66
N ILE A 6 -0.82 -6.46 4.39
CA ILE A 6 -0.47 -5.09 4.02
C ILE A 6 -1.50 -4.10 4.59
N TYR A 7 -2.79 -4.45 4.54
CA TYR A 7 -3.85 -3.64 5.17
C TYR A 7 -3.70 -3.56 6.68
N GLU A 8 -3.48 -4.69 7.36
CA GLU A 8 -3.34 -4.72 8.82
C GLU A 8 -2.09 -3.96 9.29
N ASP A 9 -0.95 -4.12 8.62
CA ASP A 9 0.27 -3.37 8.96
C ASP A 9 0.12 -1.87 8.69
N SER A 10 -0.58 -1.48 7.62
CA SER A 10 -0.92 -0.07 7.37
C SER A 10 -1.83 0.47 8.49
N LYS A 11 -2.85 -0.29 8.89
CA LYS A 11 -3.81 0.08 9.93
C LYS A 11 -3.17 0.19 11.30
N LYS A 12 -2.24 -0.70 11.67
CA LYS A 12 -1.45 -0.61 12.92
C LYS A 12 -0.66 0.70 13.01
N LYS A 13 -0.32 1.31 11.88
CA LYS A 13 0.37 2.60 11.79
C LYS A 13 -0.60 3.79 11.68
N GLY A 14 -1.91 3.57 11.81
CA GLY A 14 -2.92 4.61 11.66
C GLY A 14 -3.14 5.05 10.20
N LEU A 15 -2.62 4.30 9.23
CA LEU A 15 -2.71 4.64 7.82
C LEU A 15 -3.88 3.91 7.18
N SER A 16 -4.95 4.66 6.88
CA SER A 16 -6.06 4.14 6.07
C SER A 16 -5.74 4.25 4.58
N ALA A 17 -6.36 3.41 3.75
CA ALA A 17 -6.25 3.52 2.30
C ALA A 17 -6.63 4.92 1.79
N ARG A 18 -7.55 5.61 2.48
CA ARG A 18 -7.94 6.99 2.19
C ARG A 18 -6.83 7.99 2.45
N LEU A 19 -6.14 7.87 3.58
CA LEU A 19 -4.98 8.72 3.91
C LEU A 19 -3.84 8.53 2.90
N ILE A 20 -3.59 7.28 2.51
CA ILE A 20 -2.57 6.96 1.52
C ILE A 20 -2.94 7.54 0.14
N ALA A 21 -4.20 7.40 -0.25
CA ALA A 21 -4.70 7.92 -1.52
C ALA A 21 -4.58 9.45 -1.59
N ASP A 22 -4.97 10.15 -0.53
CA ASP A 22 -4.87 11.60 -0.41
C ASP A 22 -3.41 12.07 -0.48
N ALA A 23 -2.52 11.46 0.31
CA ALA A 23 -1.09 11.78 0.32
C ALA A 23 -0.40 11.55 -1.04
N LEU A 24 -0.89 10.59 -1.82
CA LEU A 24 -0.33 10.27 -3.14
C LEU A 24 -1.06 10.97 -4.29
N ASN A 25 -2.11 11.73 -4.00
CA ASN A 25 -3.05 12.33 -4.96
C ASN A 25 -3.58 11.30 -5.98
N VAL A 26 -4.11 10.19 -5.46
CA VAL A 26 -4.71 9.09 -6.24
C VAL A 26 -6.06 8.69 -5.65
N THR A 27 -6.77 7.75 -6.29
CA THR A 27 -8.03 7.25 -5.75
C THR A 27 -7.81 6.12 -4.73
N ASN A 28 -8.75 5.97 -3.79
CA ASN A 28 -8.78 4.80 -2.88
C ASN A 28 -8.78 3.48 -3.65
N HIS A 29 -9.45 3.44 -4.80
CA HIS A 29 -9.49 2.27 -5.67
C HIS A 29 -8.09 1.91 -6.21
N SER A 30 -7.32 2.92 -6.64
CA SER A 30 -5.94 2.71 -7.11
C SER A 30 -5.04 2.15 -6.01
N VAL A 31 -5.20 2.62 -4.77
CA VAL A 31 -4.49 2.07 -3.61
C VAL A 31 -4.91 0.63 -3.36
N ALA A 32 -6.21 0.35 -3.33
CA ALA A 32 -6.74 -0.98 -3.08
C ALA A 32 -6.27 -1.99 -4.12
N GLU A 33 -6.28 -1.63 -5.41
CA GLU A 33 -5.80 -2.49 -6.48
C GLU A 33 -4.30 -2.75 -6.42
N VAL A 34 -3.51 -1.78 -5.95
CA VAL A 34 -2.08 -2.00 -5.76
C VAL A 34 -1.84 -2.93 -4.58
N ILE A 35 -2.58 -2.78 -3.49
CA ILE A 35 -2.50 -3.70 -2.34
C ILE A 35 -2.89 -5.13 -2.76
N THR A 36 -3.91 -5.30 -3.60
CA THR A 36 -4.38 -6.63 -4.00
C THR A 36 -3.57 -7.26 -5.13
N SER A 37 -3.09 -6.48 -6.10
CA SER A 37 -2.43 -7.01 -7.30
C SER A 37 -0.92 -6.80 -7.37
N GLY A 38 -0.38 -5.85 -6.59
CA GLY A 38 1.04 -5.47 -6.60
C GLY A 38 1.58 -4.84 -7.89
N ARG A 39 0.81 -4.83 -8.99
CA ARG A 39 1.36 -4.61 -10.36
C ARG A 39 0.87 -3.32 -11.03
N ARG A 40 -0.13 -2.63 -10.50
CA ARG A 40 -0.74 -1.47 -11.17
C ARG A 40 0.09 -0.19 -11.14
N SER A 41 0.86 0.03 -10.08
CA SER A 41 1.67 1.23 -9.94
C SER A 41 2.83 1.00 -8.99
N LYS A 42 4.05 0.99 -9.54
CA LYS A 42 5.28 0.88 -8.77
C LYS A 42 5.41 2.01 -7.74
N ARG A 43 5.01 3.24 -8.10
CA ARG A 43 5.04 4.42 -7.19
C ARG A 43 4.17 4.21 -5.95
N ILE A 44 2.93 3.73 -6.14
CA ILE A 44 2.00 3.49 -5.02
C ILE A 44 2.50 2.33 -4.16
N ALA A 45 2.96 1.24 -4.79
CA ALA A 45 3.47 0.08 -4.08
C ALA A 45 4.74 0.42 -3.25
N GLU A 46 5.67 1.19 -3.80
CA GLU A 46 6.85 1.68 -3.07
C GLU A 46 6.48 2.58 -1.90
N ALA A 47 5.50 3.47 -2.08
CA ALA A 47 5.01 4.32 -1.00
C ALA A 47 4.40 3.47 0.13
N ILE A 48 3.56 2.50 -0.20
CA ILE A 48 2.96 1.58 0.77
C ILE A 48 4.05 0.78 1.49
N ALA A 49 5.03 0.23 0.77
CA ALA A 49 6.15 -0.52 1.34
C ALA A 49 6.96 0.31 2.35
N LYS A 50 7.29 1.57 1.98
CA LYS A 50 7.95 2.53 2.88
C LYS A 50 7.11 2.83 4.12
N LEU A 51 5.80 3.03 3.94
CA LEU A 51 4.87 3.34 5.03
C LEU A 51 4.75 2.17 6.01
N ILE A 52 4.60 0.93 5.53
CA ILE A 52 4.58 -0.27 6.39
C ILE A 52 5.98 -0.62 6.92
N GLY A 53 7.04 0.01 6.41
CA GLY A 53 8.42 -0.16 6.89
C GLY A 53 9.06 -1.46 6.45
N LYS A 54 8.65 -1.98 5.28
CA LYS A 54 9.21 -3.20 4.69
C LYS A 54 9.88 -2.90 3.35
N PRO A 55 10.90 -3.68 2.95
CA PRO A 55 11.41 -3.64 1.59
C PRO A 55 10.29 -3.86 0.57
N PHE A 56 10.40 -3.21 -0.59
CA PHE A 56 9.41 -3.36 -1.68
C PHE A 56 9.25 -4.84 -2.08
N THR A 57 10.35 -5.57 -2.17
CA THR A 57 10.37 -7.00 -2.50
C THR A 57 9.62 -7.84 -1.47
N ASP A 58 9.69 -7.48 -0.19
CA ASP A 58 9.03 -8.26 0.85
C ASP A 58 7.51 -7.99 0.85
N ALA A 59 7.14 -6.73 0.58
CA ALA A 59 5.75 -6.29 0.50
C ALA A 59 5.04 -6.80 -0.75
N PHE A 60 5.64 -6.63 -1.93
CA PHE A 60 5.01 -6.79 -3.26
C PHE A 60 5.76 -7.73 -4.22
N SER A 61 6.50 -8.72 -3.70
CA SER A 61 7.07 -9.85 -4.46
C SER A 61 6.03 -10.63 -5.26
#